data_AF-A0A0A9XLZ9-F1
#
_entry.id   AF-A0A0A9XLZ9-F1
#
_cell.length_a   1.000
_cell.length_b   1.000
_cell.length_c   1.000
_cell.angle_alpha   90.00
_cell.angle_beta   90.00
_cell.angle_gamma   90.00
#
_symmetry.space_group_name_H-M   'P 1'
#
loop_
_entity.id
_entity.type
_entity.pdbx_description
1 polymer ?
#
loop_
_entity_poly.entity_id
_entity_poly.type
_entity_poly.pdbx_seq_one_letter_code
_entity_poly.pdbx_strand_id
1 'polypeptide(L)'
;MFGDDERRGAAAHACLRAVPYYNLYAQLRPLTRDMLYVDVDITPDFTYYPELHGSSVGELVLLIELPSGRLLHYETLHIPTDPYMNATQTYTCAPIIVPMLESTPTHLFVRLASPY
;
A
#
# COMPACT_ATOMS: atom_id res chain seq x y z
N MET A 1 -33.15 -25.91 7.82
CA MET A 1 -32.00 -26.07 6.89
C MET A 1 -31.44 -24.72 6.39
N PHE A 2 -31.88 -23.56 6.91
CA PHE A 2 -31.42 -22.23 6.46
C PHE A 2 -30.37 -21.57 7.38
N GLY A 3 -30.19 -22.06 8.61
CA GLY A 3 -29.23 -21.46 9.58
C GLY A 3 -27.76 -21.76 9.30
N ASP A 4 -27.46 -22.83 8.54
CA ASP A 4 -26.07 -23.18 8.19
C ASP A 4 -25.49 -22.25 7.12
N ASP A 5 -26.29 -21.77 6.17
CA ASP A 5 -25.84 -20.86 5.11
C ASP A 5 -25.59 -19.45 5.64
N GLU A 6 -26.42 -18.96 6.58
CA GLU A 6 -26.21 -17.66 7.23
C GLU A 6 -24.91 -17.65 8.07
N ARG A 7 -24.64 -18.73 8.81
CA ARG A 7 -23.39 -18.90 9.57
C ARG A 7 -22.17 -18.93 8.66
N ARG A 8 -22.26 -19.59 7.50
CA ARG A 8 -21.18 -19.63 6.50
C ARG A 8 -20.96 -18.26 5.87
N GLY A 9 -22.02 -17.51 5.59
CA GLY A 9 -21.93 -16.13 5.09
C GLY A 9 -21.22 -15.20 6.06
N ALA A 10 -21.58 -15.26 7.34
CA ALA A 10 -20.92 -14.48 8.38
C ALA A 10 -19.43 -14.82 8.54
N ALA A 11 -19.08 -16.11 8.49
CA ALA A 11 -17.69 -16.55 8.54
C ALA A 11 -16.89 -16.06 7.32
N ALA A 12 -17.44 -16.17 6.11
CA ALA A 12 -16.80 -15.68 4.90
C ALA A 12 -16.60 -14.15 4.95
N HIS A 13 -17.59 -13.41 5.43
CA HIS A 13 -17.49 -11.96 5.62
C HIS A 13 -16.37 -11.57 6.58
N ALA A 14 -16.21 -12.30 7.68
CA ALA A 14 -15.11 -12.09 8.62
C ALA A 14 -13.75 -12.38 7.97
N CYS A 15 -13.64 -13.44 7.17
CA CYS A 15 -12.42 -13.74 6.43
C CYS A 15 -12.07 -12.65 5.41
N LEU A 16 -13.05 -12.14 4.65
CA LEU A 16 -12.83 -11.07 3.68
C LEU A 16 -12.30 -9.80 4.35
N ARG A 17 -12.82 -9.46 5.53
CA ARG A 17 -12.33 -8.32 6.32
C ARG A 17 -10.93 -8.50 6.87
N ALA A 18 -10.45 -9.74 6.99
CA ALA A 18 -9.09 -10.05 7.42
C ALA A 18 -8.08 -9.96 6.27
N VAL A 19 -8.52 -9.99 5.00
CA VAL A 19 -7.60 -9.92 3.85
C VAL A 19 -6.88 -8.58 3.87
N PRO A 20 -5.53 -8.54 3.87
CA PRO A 20 -4.79 -7.29 3.88
C PRO A 20 -5.10 -6.44 2.65
N TYR A 21 -5.57 -5.22 2.87
CA TYR A 21 -5.66 -4.20 1.84
C TYR A 21 -5.21 -2.84 2.39
N TYR A 22 -4.68 -2.00 1.50
CA TYR A 22 -4.06 -0.72 1.87
C TYR A 22 -4.57 0.36 0.93
N ASN A 23 -5.01 1.46 1.53
CA ASN A 23 -5.30 2.68 0.81
C ASN A 23 -4.00 3.46 0.61
N LEU A 24 -3.75 3.86 -0.63
CA LEU A 24 -2.60 4.64 -1.02
C LEU A 24 -3.04 6.05 -1.38
N TYR A 25 -2.40 7.05 -0.78
CA TYR A 25 -2.47 8.43 -1.23
C TYR A 25 -1.09 8.87 -1.68
N ALA A 26 -0.99 9.42 -2.89
CA ALA A 26 0.27 9.87 -3.45
C ALA A 26 0.14 11.30 -3.97
N GLN A 27 1.10 12.15 -3.61
CA GLN A 27 1.17 13.53 -4.06
C GLN A 27 2.51 13.82 -4.73
N LEU A 28 2.44 14.45 -5.90
CA LEU A 28 3.61 14.86 -6.66
C LEU A 28 3.96 16.32 -6.34
N ARG A 29 5.23 16.60 -6.05
CA ARG A 29 5.76 17.96 -5.90
C ARG A 29 7.00 18.15 -6.77
N PRO A 30 7.06 19.19 -7.61
CA PRO A 30 8.28 19.50 -8.36
C PRO A 30 9.46 19.79 -7.42
N LEU A 31 10.62 19.19 -7.69
CA LEU A 31 11.88 19.50 -7.00
C LEU A 31 12.81 20.31 -7.91
N THR A 32 13.06 19.82 -9.12
CA THR A 32 13.76 20.56 -10.18
C THR A 32 13.05 20.35 -11.51
N ARG A 33 13.61 20.88 -12.60
CA ARG A 33 13.09 20.65 -13.96
C ARG A 33 12.94 19.16 -14.29
N ASP A 34 13.84 18.32 -13.78
CA ASP A 34 13.96 16.91 -14.16
C ASP A 34 13.75 15.96 -12.97
N MET A 35 13.30 16.46 -11.81
CA MET A 35 13.10 15.66 -10.59
C MET A 35 11.80 16.02 -9.90
N LEU A 36 11.07 15.00 -9.44
CA LEU A 36 9.83 15.11 -8.68
C LEU A 36 9.99 14.44 -7.32
N TYR A 37 9.47 15.07 -6.28
CA TYR A 37 9.11 14.38 -5.05
C TYR A 37 7.81 13.61 -5.25
N VAL A 38 7.76 12.40 -4.73
CA VAL A 38 6.56 11.59 -4.58
C VAL A 38 6.39 11.35 -3.08
N ASP A 39 5.44 12.06 -2.48
CA ASP A 39 5.02 11.79 -1.11
C ASP A 39 3.97 10.71 -1.14
N VAL A 40 4.15 9.66 -0.34
CA VAL A 40 3.24 8.51 -0.30
C VAL A 40 2.79 8.27 1.14
N ASP A 41 1.49 8.21 1.31
CA ASP A 41 0.81 7.83 2.55
C ASP A 41 0.12 6.49 2.35
N ILE A 42 0.34 5.58 3.30
CA ILE A 42 -0.18 4.22 3.28
C ILE A 42 -1.08 4.05 4.50
N THR A 43 -2.37 3.76 4.29
CA THR A 43 -3.31 3.47 5.37
C THR A 43 -3.76 2.02 5.25
N PRO A 44 -3.42 1.13 6.20
CA PRO A 44 -3.98 -0.20 6.22
C PRO A 44 -5.47 -0.09 6.51
N ASP A 45 -6.28 -0.82 5.78
CA ASP A 45 -7.72 -0.85 5.97
C ASP A 45 -8.05 -2.33 5.92
N PHE A 46 -7.99 -3.02 7.04
CA PHE A 46 -8.41 -4.42 7.19
C PHE A 46 -8.43 -4.73 8.69
N THR A 47 -9.01 -5.87 9.05
CA THR A 47 -9.02 -6.32 10.45
C THR A 47 -7.73 -7.09 10.74
N TYR A 48 -6.83 -6.47 11.49
CA TYR A 48 -5.59 -7.11 11.88
C TYR A 48 -5.80 -8.12 13.01
N TYR A 49 -5.47 -9.39 12.73
CA TYR A 49 -5.34 -10.46 13.71
C TYR A 49 -3.86 -10.85 13.91
N PRO A 50 -3.28 -10.71 15.11
CA PRO A 50 -1.89 -11.08 15.37
C PRO A 50 -1.55 -12.53 15.05
N GLU A 51 -2.48 -13.44 15.33
CA GLU A 51 -2.30 -14.88 15.13
C GLU A 51 -2.29 -15.29 13.65
N LEU A 52 -2.93 -14.50 12.78
CA LEU A 52 -3.02 -14.77 11.34
C LEU A 52 -1.91 -14.06 10.56
N HIS A 53 -1.67 -12.79 10.86
CA HIS A 53 -0.81 -11.93 10.04
C HIS A 53 0.61 -11.81 10.58
N GLY A 54 0.77 -11.74 11.91
CA GLY A 54 2.03 -11.37 12.53
C GLY A 54 2.63 -10.08 11.97
N SER A 55 3.94 -10.03 11.81
CA SER A 55 4.66 -8.87 11.25
C SER A 55 4.67 -8.82 9.72
N SER A 56 4.28 -9.89 9.03
CA SER A 56 4.45 -10.01 7.57
C SER A 56 3.67 -8.96 6.77
N VAL A 57 2.51 -8.54 7.28
CA VAL A 57 1.68 -7.47 6.69
C VAL A 57 2.32 -6.08 6.78
N GLY A 58 3.39 -5.93 7.56
CA GLY A 58 4.21 -4.73 7.58
C GLY A 58 5.29 -4.70 6.50
N GLU A 59 5.60 -5.86 5.89
CA GLU A 59 6.63 -5.99 4.86
C GLU A 59 6.01 -5.78 3.48
N LEU A 60 6.31 -4.65 2.86
CA LEU A 60 5.68 -4.24 1.61
C LEU A 60 6.74 -3.77 0.62
N VAL A 61 6.43 -3.88 -0.67
CA VAL A 61 7.28 -3.34 -1.75
C VAL A 61 6.53 -2.19 -2.40
N LEU A 62 7.09 -0.99 -2.27
CA LEU A 62 6.60 0.19 -2.96
C LEU A 62 7.30 0.31 -4.31
N LEU A 63 6.53 0.55 -5.36
CA LEU A 63 6.99 0.64 -6.74
C LEU A 63 6.43 1.94 -7.34
N ILE A 64 7.28 2.68 -8.05
CA ILE A 64 6.88 3.86 -8.83
C ILE A 64 7.30 3.64 -10.28
N GLU A 65 6.34 3.66 -11.18
CA GLU A 65 6.53 3.30 -12.60
C GLU A 65 5.94 4.36 -13.52
N LEU A 66 6.53 4.48 -14.70
CA LEU A 66 5.91 5.21 -15.82
C LEU A 66 4.79 4.38 -16.45
N PRO A 67 3.85 5.01 -17.18
CA PRO A 67 2.84 4.28 -17.94
C PRO A 67 3.40 3.33 -19.00
N SER A 68 4.65 3.52 -19.43
CA SER A 68 5.37 2.60 -20.30
C SER A 68 5.78 1.29 -19.63
N GLY A 69 5.61 1.17 -18.30
CA GLY A 69 6.10 0.04 -17.50
C GLY A 69 7.56 0.19 -17.06
N ARG A 70 8.20 1.32 -17.35
CA ARG A 70 9.56 1.59 -16.85
C ARG A 70 9.51 1.90 -15.36
N LEU A 71 10.22 1.09 -14.58
CA LEU A 71 10.43 1.32 -13.14
C LEU A 71 11.32 2.54 -12.90
N LEU A 72 10.85 3.47 -12.07
CA LEU A 72 11.57 4.67 -11.65
C LEU A 72 12.17 4.53 -10.26
N HIS A 73 11.42 3.90 -9.35
CA HIS A 73 11.84 3.68 -7.97
C HIS A 73 11.19 2.41 -7.42
N TYR A 74 11.93 1.71 -6.57
CA TYR A 74 11.36 0.69 -5.71
C TYR A 74 12.08 0.68 -4.36
N GLU A 75 11.35 0.34 -3.31
CA GLU A 75 11.92 0.09 -2.01
C GLU A 75 11.10 -0.91 -1.21
N THR A 76 11.77 -1.62 -0.29
CA THR A 76 11.09 -2.46 0.69
C THR A 76 10.80 -1.63 1.93
N LEU A 77 9.53 -1.56 2.29
CA LEU A 77 9.02 -0.88 3.47
C LEU A 77 8.83 -1.90 4.60
N HIS A 78 9.17 -1.47 5.82
CA HIS A 78 8.88 -2.20 7.04
C HIS A 78 8.00 -1.30 7.92
N ILE A 79 6.69 -1.44 7.79
CA ILE A 79 5.72 -0.70 8.59
C ILE A 79 5.51 -1.46 9.91
N PRO A 80 5.80 -0.86 11.07
CA PRO A 80 5.52 -1.50 12.35
C PRO A 80 4.03 -1.86 12.46
N THR A 81 3.73 -3.03 13.02
CA THR A 81 2.32 -3.42 13.23
C THR A 81 1.59 -2.46 14.16
N ASP A 82 2.26 -2.00 15.22
CA ASP A 82 1.73 -1.02 16.17
C ASP A 82 2.41 0.33 15.94
N PRO A 83 1.67 1.44 15.78
CA PRO A 83 0.21 1.57 15.82
C PRO A 83 -0.52 1.30 14.49
N TYR A 84 0.21 1.11 13.39
CA TYR A 84 -0.34 1.27 12.05
C TYR A 84 -1.43 0.25 11.69
N MET A 85 -1.21 -1.05 11.91
CA MET A 85 -2.19 -2.09 11.60
C MET A 85 -3.27 -2.19 12.66
N ASN A 86 -2.90 -2.06 13.95
CA ASN A 86 -3.83 -2.21 15.07
C ASN A 86 -4.86 -1.07 15.14
N ALA A 87 -4.41 0.17 14.91
CA ALA A 87 -5.22 1.37 15.03
C ALA A 87 -5.56 2.00 13.67
N THR A 88 -5.27 1.30 12.56
CA THR A 88 -5.59 1.76 11.19
C THR A 88 -4.97 3.15 10.93
N GLN A 89 -3.75 3.37 11.44
CA GLN A 89 -3.08 4.66 11.34
C GLN A 89 -2.33 4.77 10.00
N THR A 90 -2.35 5.96 9.42
CA THR A 90 -1.59 6.27 8.21
C THR A 90 -0.09 6.28 8.51
N TYR A 91 0.66 5.54 7.70
CA TYR A 91 2.12 5.58 7.62
C TYR A 91 2.55 6.50 6.47
N THR A 92 3.28 7.57 6.79
CA THR A 92 3.87 8.47 5.78
C THR A 92 5.28 8.01 5.45
N CYS A 93 5.51 7.67 4.19
CA CYS A 93 6.83 7.31 3.69
C CYS A 93 7.79 8.51 3.73
N ALA A 94 9.09 8.22 3.74
CA ALA A 94 10.08 9.26 3.49
C ALA A 94 9.88 9.84 2.07
N PRO A 95 10.19 11.13 1.83
CA PRO A 95 10.02 11.72 0.50
C PRO A 95 10.86 10.98 -0.55
N ILE A 96 10.19 10.41 -1.56
CA ILE A 96 10.85 9.68 -2.64
C ILE A 96 11.16 10.65 -3.77
N ILE A 97 12.34 10.54 -4.39
CA ILE A 97 12.74 11.38 -5.52
C ILE A 97 12.81 10.51 -6.77
N VAL A 98 12.07 10.89 -7.81
CA VAL A 98 12.07 10.20 -9.11
C VAL A 98 12.42 11.16 -10.25
N PRO A 99 13.09 10.69 -11.31
CA PRO A 99 13.44 11.53 -12.44
C PRO A 99 12.25 11.70 -13.41
N MET A 100 12.10 12.91 -13.96
CA MET A 100 11.13 13.24 -15.01
C MET A 100 11.81 13.13 -16.38
N LEU A 101 11.85 11.91 -16.93
CA LEU A 101 12.76 11.52 -18.02
C LEU A 101 12.27 11.82 -19.44
N GLU A 102 10.99 12.16 -19.62
CA GLU A 102 10.40 12.41 -20.93
C GLU A 102 9.48 13.63 -20.88
N SER A 103 9.15 14.19 -22.06
CA SER A 103 8.18 15.27 -22.20
C SER A 103 6.81 14.84 -21.65
N THR A 104 6.63 15.07 -20.34
CA THR A 104 5.39 14.96 -19.55
C THR A 104 4.66 13.61 -19.66
N PRO A 105 5.11 12.57 -18.93
CA PRO A 105 4.18 11.52 -18.53
C PRO A 105 3.00 12.16 -17.78
N THR A 106 1.76 11.87 -18.20
CA THR A 106 0.56 12.50 -17.63
C THR A 106 0.30 12.07 -16.19
N HIS A 107 0.81 10.91 -15.80
CA HIS A 107 0.69 10.32 -14.48
C HIS A 107 1.81 9.30 -14.25
N LEU A 108 2.01 8.93 -12.98
CA LEU A 108 2.85 7.82 -12.55
C LEU A 108 1.95 6.74 -11.95
N PHE A 109 2.40 5.50 -11.99
CA PHE A 109 1.80 4.41 -11.22
C PHE A 109 2.56 4.24 -9.91
N VAL A 110 1.89 4.44 -8.79
CA VAL A 110 2.39 4.10 -7.46
C VAL A 110 1.70 2.82 -7.03
N ARG A 111 2.48 1.76 -6.77
CA ARG A 111 1.96 0.44 -6.45
C ARG A 111 2.59 -0.06 -5.17
N LEU A 112 1.78 -0.75 -4.37
CA LEU A 112 2.21 -1.43 -3.16
C LEU A 112 1.91 -2.92 -3.34
N ALA A 113 2.89 -3.76 -3.06
CA ALA A 113 2.77 -5.21 -3.19
C ALA A 113 3.24 -5.92 -1.92
N SER A 114 2.55 -7.02 -1.57
CA SER A 114 3.10 -8.02 -0.66
C SER A 114 4.22 -8.79 -1.38
N PRO A 115 5.38 -9.01 -0.75
CA PRO A 115 6.42 -9.88 -1.30
C PRO A 115 6.08 -11.38 -1.18
N TYR A 116 5.07 -11.74 -0.39
CA TYR A 116 4.60 -13.11 -0.16
C TYR A 116 3.20 -13.34 -0.74
#